data_AF-A0A7X6T2B8-F1
#
_entry.id   AF-A0A7X6T2B8-F1
#
_cell.length_a   1.000
_cell.length_b   1.000
_cell.length_c   1.000
_cell.angle_alpha   90.00
_cell.angle_beta   90.00
_cell.angle_gamma   90.00
#
_symmetry.space_group_name_H-M   'P 1'
#
loop_
_entity.id
_entity.type
_entity.pdbx_description
1 polymer ?
#
loop_
_entity_poly.entity_id
_entity_poly.type
_entity_poly.pdbx_seq_one_letter_code
_entity_poly.pdbx_strand_id
1 'polypeptide(L)'
;SLHQAGVGEGGRAKGRQLMDKYFDHIRKGLLDSLKADGQVRKEAFSERMTRAAFVDWVFSNLVMTVLSKENNCQLLLEIVKRSVY
;
A
#
# COMPACT_ATOMS: atom_id res chain seq x y z
N SER A 1 -36.62 11.48 10.00
CA SER A 1 -35.67 10.42 9.61
C SER A 1 -34.65 10.98 8.65
N LEU A 2 -33.41 11.22 9.10
CA LEU A 2 -32.33 11.72 8.26
C LEU A 2 -31.93 10.64 7.25
N HIS A 3 -32.51 10.70 6.06
CA HIS A 3 -32.17 9.84 4.94
C HIS A 3 -31.55 10.72 3.85
N GLN A 4 -30.26 10.53 3.62
CA GLN A 4 -29.52 10.98 2.43
C GLN A 4 -29.49 12.49 2.11
N ALA A 5 -28.79 13.27 2.95
CA ALA A 5 -28.10 14.45 2.43
C ALA A 5 -26.83 13.96 1.73
N GLY A 6 -26.84 13.99 0.40
CA GLY A 6 -25.75 13.52 -0.44
C GLY A 6 -24.39 14.07 -0.02
N VAL A 7 -23.36 13.23 -0.17
CA VAL A 7 -21.96 13.63 -0.04
C VAL A 7 -21.66 14.66 -1.13
N GLY A 8 -21.89 15.94 -0.83
CA GLY A 8 -21.54 17.06 -1.70
C GLY A 8 -20.02 17.14 -1.94
N GLU A 9 -19.58 17.97 -2.87
CA GLU A 9 -18.17 18.05 -3.29
C GLU A 9 -17.18 18.23 -2.13
N GLY A 10 -17.55 19.04 -1.12
CA GLY A 10 -16.75 19.22 0.10
C GLY A 10 -16.64 17.96 0.96
N GLY A 11 -17.68 17.12 1.00
CA GLY A 11 -17.63 15.81 1.67
C GLY A 11 -16.74 14.81 0.91
N ARG A 12 -16.81 14.82 -0.43
CA ARG A 12 -15.95 13.99 -1.28
C ARG A 12 -14.48 14.39 -1.17
N ALA A 13 -14.18 15.69 -1.13
CA ALA A 13 -12.83 16.22 -0.98
C ALA A 13 -12.22 15.84 0.39
N LYS A 14 -12.98 16.01 1.47
CA LYS A 14 -12.56 15.57 2.82
C LYS A 14 -12.35 14.05 2.89
N GLY A 15 -13.23 13.28 2.25
CA GLY A 15 -13.09 11.83 2.13
C GLY A 15 -11.80 11.41 1.43
N ARG A 16 -11.45 12.06 0.32
CA ARG A 16 -10.17 11.83 -0.39
C ARG A 16 -8.97 12.16 0.49
N GLN A 17 -8.95 13.33 1.12
CA GLN A 17 -7.85 13.72 2.02
C GLN A 17 -7.65 12.73 3.18
N LEU A 18 -8.74 12.19 3.72
CA LEU A 18 -8.66 11.18 4.78
C LEU A 18 -8.05 9.88 4.25
N MET A 19 -8.46 9.42 3.05
CA MET A 19 -7.86 8.26 2.40
C MET A 19 -6.38 8.47 2.12
N ASP A 20 -5.97 9.63 1.62
CA ASP A 20 -4.57 9.95 1.33
C ASP A 20 -3.71 9.82 2.59
N LYS A 21 -4.16 10.37 3.72
CA LYS A 21 -3.47 10.22 5.01
C LYS A 21 -3.35 8.77 5.46
N TYR A 22 -4.41 7.97 5.30
CA TYR A 22 -4.36 6.55 5.65
C TYR A 22 -3.42 5.77 4.74
N PHE A 23 -3.44 6.05 3.44
CA PHE A 23 -2.56 5.41 2.48
C PHE A 23 -1.09 5.78 2.71
N ASP A 24 -0.80 7.03 3.05
CA ASP A 24 0.54 7.46 3.45
C ASP A 24 1.01 6.75 4.73
N HIS A 25 0.12 6.60 5.71
CA HIS A 25 0.43 5.87 6.93
C HIS A 25 0.77 4.39 6.66
N ILE A 26 0.00 3.72 5.79
CA ILE A 26 0.26 2.32 5.40
C ILE A 26 1.58 2.20 4.65
N ARG A 27 1.83 3.05 3.65
CA ARG A 27 3.11 3.08 2.92
C ARG A 27 4.29 3.28 3.86
N LYS A 28 4.18 4.21 4.81
CA LYS A 28 5.21 4.43 5.83
C LYS A 28 5.45 3.17 6.67
N GLY A 29 4.39 2.52 7.14
CA GLY A 29 4.50 1.27 7.92
C GLY A 29 5.17 0.13 7.13
N LEU A 30 4.85 -0.02 5.85
CA LEU A 30 5.50 -0.98 4.95
C LEU A 30 7.00 -0.66 4.76
N LEU A 31 7.32 0.62 4.53
CA LEU A 31 8.70 1.06 4.35
C LEU A 31 9.54 0.88 5.62
N ASP A 32 8.98 1.21 6.77
CA ASP A 32 9.66 1.08 8.07
C ASP A 32 9.87 -0.41 8.41
N SER A 33 8.88 -1.27 8.15
CA SER A 33 9.02 -2.73 8.29
C SER A 33 10.12 -3.28 7.39
N LEU A 34 10.15 -2.88 6.12
CA LEU A 34 11.16 -3.31 5.15
C LEU A 34 12.58 -2.84 5.51
N LYS A 35 12.71 -1.65 6.13
CA LYS A 35 14.01 -1.14 6.60
C LYS A 35 14.50 -1.85 7.86
N ALA A 36 13.59 -2.26 8.74
CA ALA A 36 13.91 -2.94 9.99
C ALA A 36 14.21 -4.43 9.80
N ASP A 37 13.82 -5.01 8.67
CA ASP A 37 14.03 -6.42 8.38
C ASP A 37 15.48 -6.74 7.97
N GLY A 38 16.24 -7.30 8.91
CA GLY A 38 17.62 -7.71 8.70
C GLY A 38 17.82 -8.96 7.83
N GLN A 39 16.75 -9.66 7.43
CA GLN A 39 16.85 -10.81 6.52
C GLN A 39 16.84 -10.40 5.04
N VAL A 40 16.43 -9.17 4.73
CA VAL A 40 16.43 -8.64 3.37
C VAL A 40 17.83 -8.74 2.76
N ARG A 41 17.95 -9.36 1.58
CA ARG A 41 19.24 -9.53 0.90
C ARG A 41 19.84 -8.16 0.56
N LYS A 42 21.16 -8.02 0.69
CA LYS A 42 21.86 -6.72 0.58
C LYS A 42 21.64 -6.03 -0.76
N GLU A 43 21.52 -6.81 -1.82
CA GLU A 43 21.40 -6.40 -3.21
C GLU A 43 19.94 -6.40 -3.69
N ALA A 44 18.97 -6.53 -2.77
CA ALA A 44 17.54 -6.54 -3.11
C ALA A 44 17.13 -5.26 -3.85
N PHE A 45 17.73 -4.12 -3.50
CA PHE A 45 17.38 -2.81 -4.00
C PHE A 45 18.53 -2.16 -4.74
N SER A 46 18.19 -1.31 -5.70
CA SER A 46 19.12 -0.56 -6.55
C SER A 46 18.60 0.85 -6.78
N GLU A 47 19.32 1.65 -7.57
CA GLU A 47 18.86 2.97 -8.00
C GLU A 47 17.55 2.90 -8.81
N ARG A 48 17.33 1.82 -9.56
CA ARG A 48 16.11 1.61 -10.34
C ARG A 48 14.96 1.03 -9.51
N MET A 49 15.27 0.09 -8.61
CA MET A 49 14.29 -0.51 -7.71
C MET A 49 14.60 -0.06 -6.29
N THR A 50 14.13 1.13 -5.92
CA THR A 50 14.31 1.67 -4.58
C THR A 50 13.31 1.03 -3.61
N ARG A 51 13.62 1.06 -2.30
CA ARG A 51 12.69 0.58 -1.25
C ARG A 51 11.34 1.32 -1.31
N ALA A 52 11.36 2.63 -1.57
CA ALA A 52 10.15 3.43 -1.67
C ALA A 52 9.31 3.02 -2.89
N ALA A 53 9.93 2.94 -4.07
CA ALA A 53 9.24 2.52 -5.30
C ALA A 53 8.67 1.09 -5.18
N PHE A 54 9.40 0.20 -4.52
CA PHE A 54 8.91 -1.15 -4.24
C PHE A 54 7.71 -1.14 -3.29
N VAL A 55 7.75 -0.35 -2.21
CA VAL A 55 6.62 -0.19 -1.29
C VAL A 55 5.40 0.39 -1.99
N ASP A 56 5.58 1.38 -2.86
CA ASP A 56 4.49 1.95 -3.65
C ASP A 56 3.85 0.91 -4.59
N TRP A 57 4.68 0.05 -5.20
CA TRP A 57 4.21 -1.06 -6.02
C TRP A 57 3.46 -2.12 -5.19
N VAL A 58 4.00 -2.54 -4.05
CA VAL A 58 3.33 -3.50 -3.14
C VAL A 58 2.00 -2.94 -2.66
N PHE A 59 1.98 -1.68 -2.23
CA PHE A 59 0.78 -1.01 -1.75
C PHE A 59 -0.30 -0.95 -2.86
N SER A 60 0.09 -0.58 -4.08
CA SER A 60 -0.85 -0.53 -5.22
C SER A 60 -1.46 -1.89 -5.51
N ASN A 61 -0.66 -2.96 -5.48
CA ASN A 61 -1.17 -4.33 -5.68
C ASN A 61 -2.06 -4.78 -4.53
N LEU A 62 -1.72 -4.45 -3.28
CA LEU A 62 -2.56 -4.73 -2.12
C LEU A 62 -3.94 -4.07 -2.25
N VAL A 63 -3.97 -2.79 -2.66
CA VAL A 63 -5.22 -2.06 -2.91
C VAL A 63 -6.01 -2.74 -4.02
N MET A 64 -5.36 -3.18 -5.11
CA MET A 64 -6.03 -3.90 -6.19
C MET A 64 -6.64 -5.22 -5.72
N THR A 65 -5.93 -6.02 -4.92
CA THR A 65 -6.48 -7.26 -4.33
C THR A 65 -7.73 -6.97 -3.49
N VAL A 66 -7.69 -5.92 -2.67
CA VAL A 66 -8.85 -5.48 -1.85
C VAL A 66 -10.02 -5.06 -2.74
N LEU A 67 -9.78 -4.24 -3.78
CA LEU A 67 -10.82 -3.75 -4.69
C LEU A 67 -11.43 -4.87 -5.54
N SER A 68 -10.61 -5.84 -5.95
CA SER A 68 -11.01 -7.04 -6.69
C SER A 68 -11.74 -8.07 -5.83
N LYS A 69 -11.88 -7.83 -4.52
CA LYS A 69 -12.47 -8.76 -3.54
C LYS A 69 -11.78 -10.13 -3.54
N GLU A 70 -10.48 -10.13 -3.81
CA GLU A 70 -9.69 -11.35 -3.71
C GLU A 70 -9.56 -11.76 -2.23
N ASN A 71 -9.79 -13.04 -1.95
CA ASN A 71 -9.80 -13.54 -0.58
C ASN A 71 -8.40 -13.87 -0.03
N ASN A 72 -7.34 -13.68 -0.83
CA ASN A 72 -5.96 -13.94 -0.40
C ASN A 72 -4.95 -13.06 -1.14
N CYS A 73 -3.75 -12.94 -0.57
CA CYS A 73 -2.62 -12.21 -1.14
C CYS A 73 -1.45 -13.15 -1.50
N GLN A 74 -1.68 -14.44 -1.73
CA GLN A 74 -0.61 -15.44 -1.80
C GLN A 74 0.38 -15.13 -2.93
N LEU A 75 -0.11 -14.77 -4.11
CA LEU A 75 0.74 -14.38 -5.24
C LEU A 75 1.57 -13.13 -4.93
N LEU A 76 0.94 -12.09 -4.36
CA LEU A 76 1.64 -10.87 -3.97
C LEU A 76 2.74 -11.15 -2.95
N LEU A 77 2.44 -11.95 -1.93
CA LEU A 77 3.41 -12.35 -0.91
C LEU A 77 4.58 -13.14 -1.50
N GLU A 78 4.31 -14.06 -2.42
CA GLU A 78 5.37 -14.84 -3.09
C GLU A 78 6.26 -13.93 -3.96
N ILE A 79 5.69 -12.97 -4.68
CA ILE A 79 6.47 -11.99 -5.44
C ILE A 79 7.33 -11.15 -4.49
N VAL A 80 6.73 -10.60 -3.43
CA VAL A 80 7.46 -9.81 -2.42
C VAL A 80 8.63 -10.61 -1.85
N LYS A 81 8.37 -11.86 -1.44
CA LYS A 81 9.38 -12.75 -0.87
C LYS A 81 10.55 -12.96 -1.81
N ARG A 82 10.29 -13.30 -3.08
CA ARG A 82 11.33 -13.47 -4.12
C ARG A 82 12.03 -12.15 -4.47
N SER A 83 11.35 -11.02 -4.31
CA SER A 83 11.92 -9.71 -4.57
C SER A 83 12.84 -9.20 -3.46
N VAL A 84 12.70 -9.65 -2.21
CA VAL A 84 13.48 -9.10 -1.07
C VAL A 84 14.38 -10.08 -0.33
N TYR A 85 14.12 -11.39 -0.42
CA TYR A 85 14.98 -12.46 0.12
C TYR A 85 15.65 -13.24 -1.00
#